data_AF-A0A9P3ULD0-F1
#
_entry.id   AF-A0A9P3ULD0-F1
#
_cell.length_a   1.000
_cell.length_b   1.000
_cell.length_c   1.000
_cell.angle_alpha   90.00
_cell.angle_beta   90.00
_cell.angle_gamma   90.00
#
_symmetry.space_group_name_H-M   'P 1'
#
loop_
_entity.id
_entity.type
_entity.pdbx_description
1 polymer ?
#
loop_
_entity_poly.entity_id
_entity_poly.type
_entity_poly.pdbx_seq_one_letter_code
_entity_poly.pdbx_strand_id
1 'polypeptide(L)'
;MSLAAICSVMVGDEMECHAQVEEPDEEPTNVLDDLYSTIPFEYRRWAVLSHALSLILNSTAHHPTLLMALLELTLDHRLHHESCTLLRSLLSLALRPTSPANVPPICHPTHSNLLFDLCTRWNAGGFSDASLFKVFVQTLVDVQCPDAFVCKATHRLAQVMCSRDFSSFIWLISIIADLDVNSGRKTRLRDESKSGEERLQSRQHTWLKMAFEQLTFTNMPRGSQEAAEYTDAMGEMLLSAFAPGHPHRRSPDAEGLLLCLATCWLVSQSHHRLPSTYLIQNLATVQPQACTFSALIEKVLSESAGRLHTIQETMESLAATLRAAGLLHLEVSLWECALRHIELPTHERTLAASNSIADIQSYRRRLIGLVDDAEDRCYGRPVINSPRSGLSSGAWEWEPFVGCWIPKTEAPASVRKKRRLEHPRLSSRTIRPSRRPSLVITPETPATRVSCGRSLECSPVENGDDLLCLQDTRDSYCNER
;
A
#
# COMPACT_ATOMS: atom_id res chain seq x y z
N MET A 1 25.46 -8.93 21.08
CA MET A 1 26.67 -9.69 20.69
C MET A 1 27.89 -8.84 21.04
N SER A 2 28.99 -9.39 21.56
CA SER A 2 30.21 -8.60 21.78
C SER A 2 30.90 -8.29 20.45
N LEU A 3 31.70 -7.22 20.39
CA LEU A 3 32.49 -6.88 19.19
C LEU A 3 33.39 -8.06 18.77
N ALA A 4 34.02 -8.75 19.72
CA ALA A 4 34.88 -9.90 19.44
C ALA A 4 34.13 -11.06 18.77
N ALA A 5 32.88 -11.32 19.16
CA ALA A 5 32.05 -12.34 18.50
C ALA A 5 31.72 -11.95 17.06
N ILE A 6 31.43 -10.67 16.80
CA ILE A 6 31.19 -10.14 15.44
C ILE A 6 32.45 -10.30 14.59
N CYS A 7 33.63 -9.90 15.11
CA CYS A 7 34.90 -10.07 14.40
C CYS A 7 35.21 -11.54 14.11
N SER A 8 34.90 -12.45 15.06
CA SER A 8 35.13 -13.88 14.87
C SER A 8 34.25 -14.49 13.78
N VAL A 9 32.99 -14.04 13.70
CA VAL A 9 32.06 -14.38 12.61
C VAL A 9 32.61 -13.91 11.26
N MET A 10 33.03 -12.63 11.17
CA MET A 10 33.61 -12.08 9.93
C MET A 10 34.87 -12.82 9.50
N VAL A 11 35.75 -13.18 10.44
CA VAL A 11 36.94 -13.97 10.13
C VAL A 11 36.55 -15.35 9.59
N GLY A 12 35.54 -16.00 10.18
CA GLY A 12 35.03 -17.29 9.72
C GLY A 12 34.50 -17.28 8.29
N ASP A 13 33.76 -16.24 7.91
CA ASP A 13 33.19 -16.11 6.56
C ASP A 13 34.27 -15.94 5.48
N GLU A 14 35.36 -15.22 5.79
CA GLU A 14 36.47 -14.98 4.85
C GLU A 14 37.48 -16.14 4.74
N MET A 15 37.31 -17.23 5.50
CA MET A 15 38.28 -18.35 5.50
C MET A 15 38.40 -19.06 4.14
N GLU A 16 37.42 -18.90 3.25
CA GLU A 16 37.37 -19.56 1.94
C GLU A 16 38.06 -18.78 0.80
N CYS A 17 38.17 -17.45 0.92
CA CYS A 17 38.59 -16.57 -0.17
C CYS A 17 40.05 -16.75 -0.63
N HIS A 18 40.90 -17.42 0.17
CA HIS A 18 42.34 -17.48 -0.09
C HIS A 18 42.86 -18.83 -0.62
N ALA A 19 42.04 -19.89 -0.67
CA ALA A 19 42.50 -21.23 -1.04
C ALA A 19 42.67 -21.48 -2.56
N GLN A 20 42.41 -20.49 -3.43
CA GLN A 20 42.38 -20.69 -4.89
C GLN A 20 43.45 -19.93 -5.70
N VAL A 21 44.36 -19.19 -5.06
CA VAL A 21 45.42 -18.44 -5.76
C VAL A 21 46.78 -18.79 -5.14
N GLU A 22 47.23 -20.02 -5.33
CA GLU A 22 48.61 -20.40 -5.03
C GLU A 22 49.43 -20.31 -6.33
N GLU A 23 50.30 -19.29 -6.41
CA GLU A 23 51.44 -19.36 -7.33
C GLU A 23 52.40 -20.44 -6.80
N PRO A 24 52.94 -21.31 -7.66
CA PRO A 24 53.58 -22.57 -7.25
C PRO A 24 54.90 -22.47 -6.47
N ASP A 25 55.41 -21.26 -6.19
CA ASP A 25 56.78 -21.06 -5.70
C ASP A 25 56.88 -20.35 -4.32
N GLU A 26 55.77 -19.96 -3.67
CA GLU A 26 55.80 -19.42 -2.29
C GLU A 26 55.37 -20.50 -1.29
N GLU A 27 56.19 -20.78 -0.27
CA GLU A 27 55.78 -21.61 0.87
C GLU A 27 54.45 -21.06 1.41
N PRO A 28 53.38 -21.88 1.49
CA PRO A 28 52.08 -21.41 1.96
C PRO A 28 52.22 -21.08 3.44
N THR A 29 52.61 -19.85 3.75
CA THR A 29 52.44 -19.28 5.08
C THR A 29 50.96 -19.44 5.38
N ASN A 30 50.63 -20.27 6.37
CA ASN A 30 49.26 -20.61 6.69
C ASN A 30 48.61 -19.43 7.45
N VAL A 31 48.45 -18.30 6.74
CA VAL A 31 47.87 -17.04 7.22
C VAL A 31 46.51 -17.31 7.86
N LEU A 32 45.81 -18.33 7.37
CA LEU A 32 44.53 -18.78 7.90
C LEU A 32 44.65 -19.36 9.33
N ASP A 33 45.62 -20.26 9.55
CA ASP A 33 45.90 -20.82 10.88
C ASP A 33 46.34 -19.72 11.85
N ASP A 34 47.17 -18.79 11.38
CA ASP A 34 47.61 -17.65 12.17
C ASP A 34 46.41 -16.76 12.55
N LEU A 35 45.56 -16.40 11.57
CA LEU A 35 44.37 -15.59 11.79
C LEU A 35 43.37 -16.28 12.73
N TYR A 36 43.12 -17.57 12.55
CA TYR A 36 42.27 -18.36 13.45
C TYR A 36 42.87 -18.47 14.86
N SER A 37 44.19 -18.57 14.98
CA SER A 37 44.88 -18.59 16.27
C SER A 37 44.73 -17.27 17.04
N THR A 38 44.60 -16.14 16.33
CA THR A 38 44.36 -14.81 16.95
C THR A 38 42.95 -14.66 17.54
N ILE A 39 41.99 -15.49 17.13
CA ILE A 39 40.64 -15.47 17.69
C ILE A 39 40.68 -16.02 19.13
N PRO A 40 40.16 -15.28 20.13
CA PRO A 40 40.11 -15.78 21.50
C PRO A 40 39.31 -17.08 21.58
N PHE A 41 39.74 -17.99 22.45
CA PHE A 41 39.23 -19.37 22.48
C PHE A 41 37.71 -19.44 22.63
N GLU A 42 37.14 -18.59 23.49
CA GLU A 42 35.70 -18.49 23.69
C GLU A 42 34.94 -18.14 22.41
N TYR A 43 35.60 -17.48 21.45
CA TYR A 43 34.97 -17.03 20.20
C TYR A 43 35.18 -17.93 18.98
N ARG A 44 36.11 -18.86 19.04
CA ARG A 44 36.45 -19.75 17.90
C ARG A 44 35.27 -20.55 17.37
N ARG A 45 34.36 -20.97 18.27
CA ARG A 45 33.13 -21.70 17.87
C ARG A 45 32.27 -20.91 16.88
N TRP A 46 32.22 -19.58 17.01
CA TRP A 46 31.43 -18.74 16.10
C TRP A 46 32.07 -18.62 14.74
N ALA A 47 33.40 -18.50 14.68
CA ALA A 47 34.15 -18.51 13.43
C ALA A 47 33.94 -19.82 12.67
N VAL A 48 34.08 -20.97 13.34
CA VAL A 48 33.88 -22.29 12.73
C VAL A 48 32.43 -22.48 12.25
N LEU A 49 31.44 -22.08 13.06
CA LEU A 49 30.04 -22.16 12.65
C LEU A 49 29.74 -21.26 11.45
N SER A 50 30.25 -20.03 11.44
CA SER A 50 30.06 -19.10 10.33
C SER A 50 30.69 -19.64 9.04
N HIS A 51 31.93 -20.11 9.12
CA HIS A 51 32.62 -20.75 8.00
C HIS A 51 31.86 -21.98 7.46
N ALA A 52 31.46 -22.89 8.34
CA ALA A 52 30.70 -24.08 7.96
C ALA A 52 29.36 -23.72 7.31
N LEU A 53 28.68 -22.69 7.82
CA LEU A 53 27.44 -22.21 7.21
C LEU A 53 27.68 -21.61 5.83
N SER A 54 28.77 -20.86 5.63
CA SER A 54 29.16 -20.30 4.33
C SER A 54 29.40 -21.43 3.31
N LEU A 55 30.19 -22.45 3.66
CA LEU A 55 30.40 -23.66 2.85
C LEU A 55 29.08 -24.36 2.47
N ILE A 56 28.21 -24.56 3.45
CA ILE A 56 26.93 -25.25 3.24
C ILE A 56 26.01 -24.40 2.34
N LEU A 57 25.93 -23.09 2.57
CA LEU A 57 25.11 -22.21 1.75
C LEU A 57 25.63 -22.14 0.31
N ASN A 58 26.94 -22.07 0.11
CA ASN A 58 27.56 -22.05 -1.20
C ASN A 58 27.31 -23.36 -1.99
N SER A 59 27.23 -24.50 -1.29
CA SER A 59 27.04 -25.82 -1.92
C SER A 59 25.58 -26.27 -2.03
N THR A 60 24.69 -25.83 -1.14
CA THR A 60 23.36 -26.45 -0.96
C THR A 60 22.21 -25.46 -0.78
N ALA A 61 22.34 -24.21 -1.25
CA ALA A 61 21.35 -23.14 -1.14
C ALA A 61 19.91 -23.47 -1.61
N HIS A 62 19.66 -24.62 -2.24
CA HIS A 62 18.38 -24.99 -2.84
C HIS A 62 17.51 -25.91 -1.98
N HIS A 63 17.99 -26.40 -0.83
CA HIS A 63 17.27 -27.38 -0.02
C HIS A 63 16.53 -26.71 1.16
N PRO A 64 15.20 -26.45 1.08
CA PRO A 64 14.47 -25.69 2.09
C PRO A 64 14.48 -26.37 3.47
N THR A 65 14.43 -27.70 3.53
CA THR A 65 14.49 -28.45 4.80
C THR A 65 15.84 -28.24 5.51
N LEU A 66 16.93 -28.23 4.75
CA LEU A 66 18.26 -27.97 5.30
C LEU A 66 18.37 -26.53 5.80
N LEU A 67 17.92 -25.56 5.00
CA LEU A 67 17.91 -24.15 5.41
C LEU A 67 17.08 -23.91 6.68
N MET A 68 15.94 -24.60 6.83
CA MET A 68 15.14 -24.54 8.06
C MET A 68 15.90 -25.10 9.27
N ALA A 69 16.54 -26.26 9.13
CA ALA A 69 17.32 -26.87 10.22
C ALA A 69 18.53 -26.00 10.62
N LEU A 70 19.21 -25.42 9.63
CA LEU A 70 20.30 -24.47 9.88
C LEU A 70 19.78 -23.19 10.52
N LEU A 71 18.63 -22.68 10.09
CA LEU A 71 18.02 -21.49 10.70
C LEU A 71 17.75 -21.75 12.17
N GLU A 72 17.11 -22.86 12.53
CA GLU A 72 16.88 -23.25 13.94
C GLU A 72 18.17 -23.30 14.75
N LEU A 73 19.22 -23.93 14.21
CA LEU A 73 20.54 -23.97 14.85
C LEU A 73 21.12 -22.57 15.08
N THR A 74 21.05 -21.68 14.08
CA THR A 74 21.53 -20.30 14.21
C THR A 74 20.71 -19.48 15.20
N LEU A 75 19.40 -19.73 15.29
CA LEU A 75 18.52 -19.06 16.25
C LEU A 75 18.87 -19.48 17.68
N ASP A 76 19.08 -20.77 17.93
CA ASP A 76 19.48 -21.31 19.23
C ASP A 76 20.81 -20.74 19.71
N HIS A 77 21.75 -20.52 18.77
CA HIS A 77 23.05 -19.92 19.05
C HIS A 77 23.09 -18.38 18.96
N ARG A 78 21.96 -17.74 18.66
CA ARG A 78 21.80 -16.29 18.50
C ARG A 78 22.75 -15.65 17.48
N LEU A 79 22.96 -16.33 16.35
CA LEU A 79 23.84 -15.89 15.27
C LEU A 79 23.07 -14.95 14.33
N HIS A 80 22.96 -13.68 14.71
CA HIS A 80 22.05 -12.74 14.05
C HIS A 80 22.29 -12.60 12.54
N HIS A 81 23.54 -12.46 12.13
CA HIS A 81 23.88 -12.25 10.73
C HIS A 81 23.50 -13.48 9.89
N GLU A 82 23.92 -14.66 10.34
CA GLU A 82 23.67 -15.93 9.69
C GLU A 82 22.19 -16.28 9.68
N SER A 83 21.46 -16.04 10.78
CA SER A 83 20.01 -16.21 10.82
C SER A 83 19.31 -15.30 9.80
N CYS A 84 19.72 -14.04 9.64
CA CYS A 84 19.17 -13.14 8.63
C CYS A 84 19.47 -13.63 7.20
N THR A 85 20.69 -14.10 6.94
CA THR A 85 21.11 -14.62 5.63
C THR A 85 20.34 -15.90 5.28
N LEU A 86 20.23 -16.85 6.21
CA LEU A 86 19.45 -18.08 6.05
C LEU A 86 17.96 -17.78 5.84
N LEU A 87 17.39 -16.86 6.62
CA LEU A 87 16.01 -16.42 6.46
C LEU A 87 15.78 -15.80 5.08
N ARG A 88 16.67 -14.93 4.61
CA ARG A 88 16.59 -14.34 3.26
C ARG A 88 16.64 -15.42 2.18
N SER A 89 17.56 -16.37 2.28
CA SER A 89 17.68 -17.47 1.31
C SER A 89 16.44 -18.36 1.29
N LEU A 90 15.94 -18.74 2.47
CA LEU A 90 14.71 -19.52 2.61
C LEU A 90 13.49 -18.79 2.02
N LEU A 91 13.32 -17.52 2.37
CA LEU A 91 12.24 -16.68 1.83
C LEU A 91 12.38 -16.50 0.31
N SER A 92 13.59 -16.34 -0.21
CA SER A 92 13.84 -16.25 -1.65
C SER A 92 13.37 -17.51 -2.38
N LEU A 93 13.63 -18.70 -1.82
CA LEU A 93 13.12 -19.96 -2.38
C LEU A 93 11.58 -20.06 -2.29
N ALA A 94 10.99 -19.62 -1.18
CA ALA A 94 9.55 -19.72 -0.97
C ALA A 94 8.74 -18.71 -1.82
N LEU A 95 9.28 -17.50 -2.02
CA LEU A 95 8.63 -16.40 -2.71
C LEU A 95 8.86 -16.43 -4.23
N ARG A 96 9.94 -17.08 -4.70
CA ARG A 96 10.27 -17.17 -6.12
C ARG A 96 9.57 -18.37 -6.77
N PRO A 97 8.89 -18.19 -7.92
CA PRO A 97 8.36 -19.32 -8.66
C PRO A 97 9.49 -20.15 -9.27
N THR A 98 9.42 -21.47 -9.18
CA THR A 98 10.43 -22.38 -9.76
C THR A 98 10.45 -22.34 -11.29
N SER A 99 9.32 -21.98 -11.90
CA SER A 99 9.12 -21.83 -13.34
C SER A 99 8.16 -20.66 -13.58
N PRO A 100 8.29 -19.89 -14.68
CA PRO A 100 7.38 -18.77 -14.97
C PRO A 100 5.91 -19.16 -15.08
N ALA A 101 5.60 -20.45 -15.28
CA ALA A 101 4.22 -20.95 -15.31
C ALA A 101 3.69 -21.38 -13.92
N ASN A 102 4.57 -21.50 -12.92
CA ASN A 102 4.19 -21.99 -11.60
C ASN A 102 3.99 -20.83 -10.65
N VAL A 103 3.03 -20.96 -9.74
CA VAL A 103 2.92 -20.05 -8.60
C VAL A 103 4.07 -20.29 -7.62
N PRO A 104 4.51 -19.26 -6.87
CA PRO A 104 5.47 -19.42 -5.79
C PRO A 104 5.04 -20.49 -4.77
N PRO A 105 5.96 -21.29 -4.21
CA PRO A 105 5.63 -22.28 -3.19
C PRO A 105 4.84 -21.70 -2.01
N ILE A 106 5.14 -20.47 -1.58
CA ILE A 106 4.44 -19.79 -0.48
C ILE A 106 2.92 -19.67 -0.70
N CYS A 107 2.47 -19.70 -1.96
CA CYS A 107 1.07 -19.57 -2.31
C CYS A 107 0.27 -20.87 -2.05
N HIS A 108 0.93 -22.00 -1.82
CA HIS A 108 0.26 -23.26 -1.53
C HIS A 108 -0.49 -23.20 -0.18
N PRO A 109 -1.72 -23.72 -0.08
CA PRO A 109 -2.56 -23.59 1.12
C PRO A 109 -1.93 -24.17 2.39
N THR A 110 -1.12 -25.23 2.28
CA THR A 110 -0.38 -25.82 3.42
C THR A 110 0.66 -24.88 4.02
N HIS A 111 1.08 -23.85 3.28
CA HIS A 111 2.07 -22.86 3.72
C HIS A 111 1.42 -21.56 4.21
N SER A 112 0.10 -21.53 4.38
CA SER A 112 -0.63 -20.34 4.85
C SER A 112 -0.20 -19.85 6.24
N ASN A 113 0.43 -20.71 7.05
CA ASN A 113 1.00 -20.36 8.37
C ASN A 113 2.52 -20.22 8.37
N LEU A 114 3.21 -20.52 7.28
CA LEU A 114 4.68 -20.63 7.26
C LEU A 114 5.37 -19.36 7.78
N LEU A 115 4.94 -18.18 7.33
CA LEU A 115 5.54 -16.90 7.76
C LEU A 115 5.25 -16.58 9.23
N PHE A 116 4.09 -17.00 9.73
CA PHE A 116 3.74 -16.82 11.14
C PHE A 116 4.55 -17.77 12.03
N ASP A 117 4.70 -19.03 11.62
CA ASP A 117 5.54 -20.01 12.30
C ASP A 117 7.01 -19.57 12.31
N LEU A 118 7.51 -18.99 11.21
CA LEU A 118 8.84 -18.37 11.16
C LEU A 118 8.96 -17.20 12.13
N CYS A 119 7.96 -16.31 12.19
CA CYS A 119 7.94 -15.19 13.13
C CYS A 119 7.96 -15.67 14.60
N THR A 120 7.18 -16.69 14.95
CA THR A 120 7.20 -17.25 16.31
C THR A 120 8.55 -17.87 16.68
N ARG A 121 9.17 -18.64 15.78
CA ARG A 121 10.51 -19.22 16.00
C ARG A 121 11.60 -18.15 16.10
N TRP A 122 11.52 -17.12 15.24
CA TRP A 122 12.44 -15.98 15.26
C TRP A 122 12.42 -15.27 16.61
N ASN A 123 11.22 -14.99 17.13
CA ASN A 123 11.04 -14.40 18.46
C ASN A 123 11.50 -15.32 19.59
N ALA A 124 11.28 -16.64 19.48
CA ALA A 124 11.77 -17.61 20.46
C ALA A 124 13.31 -17.63 20.55
N GLY A 125 14.01 -17.36 19.44
CA GLY A 125 15.46 -17.15 19.40
C GLY A 125 15.94 -15.85 20.06
N GLY A 126 15.02 -14.97 20.48
CA GLY A 126 15.32 -13.68 21.11
C GLY A 126 15.60 -12.55 20.11
N PHE A 127 15.17 -12.70 18.86
CA PHE A 127 15.28 -11.66 17.84
C PHE A 127 14.01 -10.81 17.76
N SER A 128 14.13 -9.58 17.26
CA SER A 128 12.99 -8.67 17.15
C SER A 128 12.16 -8.94 15.89
N ASP A 129 10.85 -8.74 16.01
CA ASP A 129 9.90 -8.78 14.89
C ASP A 129 10.34 -7.84 13.75
N ALA A 130 10.78 -6.61 14.09
CA ALA A 130 11.25 -5.63 13.11
C ALA A 130 12.40 -6.15 12.21
N SER A 131 13.33 -6.95 12.75
CA SER A 131 14.42 -7.52 11.95
C SER A 131 13.93 -8.57 10.96
N LEU A 132 12.97 -9.41 11.35
CA LEU A 132 12.35 -10.39 10.46
C LEU A 132 11.54 -9.70 9.38
N PHE A 133 10.73 -8.71 9.75
CA PHE A 133 9.93 -7.94 8.80
C PHE A 133 10.80 -7.22 7.79
N LYS A 134 11.90 -6.60 8.22
CA LYS A 134 12.88 -6.00 7.31
C LYS A 134 13.46 -7.01 6.32
N VAL A 135 13.87 -8.20 6.78
CA VAL A 135 14.38 -9.25 5.88
C VAL A 135 13.30 -9.72 4.91
N PHE A 136 12.07 -9.91 5.40
CA PHE A 136 10.94 -10.33 4.58
C PHE A 136 10.62 -9.31 3.47
N VAL A 137 10.47 -8.04 3.84
CA VAL A 137 10.12 -7.00 2.89
C VAL A 137 11.26 -6.75 1.89
N GLN A 138 12.51 -6.76 2.32
CA GLN A 138 13.66 -6.70 1.40
C GLN A 138 13.65 -7.86 0.40
N THR A 139 13.36 -9.08 0.87
CA THR A 139 13.32 -10.25 0.00
C THR A 139 12.18 -10.16 -1.02
N LEU A 140 11.03 -9.60 -0.63
CA LEU A 140 9.93 -9.32 -1.56
C LEU A 140 10.33 -8.31 -2.65
N VAL A 141 11.08 -7.26 -2.28
CA VAL A 141 11.64 -6.28 -3.23
C VAL A 141 12.60 -6.95 -4.21
N ASP A 142 13.42 -7.88 -3.74
CA ASP A 142 14.40 -8.58 -4.57
C ASP A 142 13.72 -9.60 -5.52
N VAL A 143 12.63 -10.23 -5.07
CA VAL A 143 11.91 -11.27 -5.84
C VAL A 143 10.91 -10.69 -6.85
N GLN A 144 10.25 -9.57 -6.53
CA GLN A 144 9.27 -8.88 -7.39
C GLN A 144 8.18 -9.79 -7.99
N CYS A 145 7.68 -10.77 -7.23
CA CYS A 145 6.64 -11.69 -7.69
C CYS A 145 5.25 -11.26 -7.20
N PRO A 146 4.32 -10.83 -8.07
CA PRO A 146 2.99 -10.35 -7.67
C PRO A 146 2.18 -11.39 -6.89
N ASP A 147 2.26 -12.67 -7.26
CA ASP A 147 1.54 -13.75 -6.58
C ASP A 147 1.95 -13.90 -5.11
N ALA A 148 3.22 -13.60 -4.78
CA ALA A 148 3.72 -13.65 -3.42
C ALA A 148 3.09 -12.57 -2.52
N PHE A 149 2.72 -11.40 -3.07
CA PHE A 149 2.05 -10.33 -2.32
C PHE A 149 0.59 -10.65 -2.02
N VAL A 150 -0.10 -11.30 -2.95
CA VAL A 150 -1.54 -11.57 -2.82
C VAL A 150 -1.86 -12.85 -2.03
N CYS A 151 -0.85 -13.67 -1.72
CA CYS A 151 -1.04 -14.95 -1.06
C CYS A 151 -1.51 -14.82 0.41
N LYS A 152 -2.13 -15.89 0.93
CA LYS A 152 -2.71 -15.92 2.28
C LYS A 152 -1.65 -15.79 3.38
N ALA A 153 -0.47 -16.38 3.19
CA ALA A 153 0.63 -16.32 4.15
C ALA A 153 1.13 -14.88 4.32
N THR A 154 1.40 -14.17 3.22
CA THR A 154 1.82 -12.77 3.23
C THR A 154 0.76 -11.87 3.85
N HIS A 155 -0.52 -12.09 3.53
CA HIS A 155 -1.59 -11.31 4.15
C HIS A 155 -1.66 -11.50 5.67
N ARG A 156 -1.51 -12.74 6.17
CA ARG A 156 -1.46 -13.00 7.62
C ARG A 156 -0.27 -12.34 8.29
N LEU A 157 0.91 -12.42 7.68
CA LEU A 157 2.09 -11.71 8.20
C LEU A 157 1.86 -10.20 8.20
N ALA A 158 1.26 -9.65 7.14
CA ALA A 158 0.94 -8.22 7.05
C ALA A 158 -0.03 -7.77 8.15
N GLN A 159 -0.98 -8.60 8.57
CA GLN A 159 -1.84 -8.33 9.74
C GLN A 159 -1.03 -8.25 11.04
N VAL A 160 -0.06 -9.13 11.23
CA VAL A 160 0.85 -9.08 12.38
C VAL A 160 1.74 -7.84 12.32
N MET A 161 2.30 -7.51 11.15
CA MET A 161 3.10 -6.29 10.96
C MET A 161 2.29 -5.05 11.30
N CYS A 162 1.04 -4.97 10.81
CA CYS A 162 0.13 -3.85 11.06
C CYS A 162 -0.10 -3.58 12.56
N SER A 163 0.00 -4.60 13.42
CA SER A 163 -0.18 -4.46 14.87
C SER A 163 1.11 -4.33 15.67
N ARG A 164 2.24 -4.87 15.17
CA ARG A 164 3.50 -4.96 15.93
C ARG A 164 4.63 -4.06 15.43
N ASP A 165 4.64 -3.77 14.13
CA ASP A 165 5.64 -2.90 13.47
C ASP A 165 4.98 -2.23 12.27
N PHE A 166 4.27 -1.14 12.57
CA PHE A 166 3.49 -0.43 11.59
C PHE A 166 4.36 0.20 10.50
N SER A 167 5.59 0.64 10.82
CA SER A 167 6.54 1.19 9.85
C SER A 167 6.89 0.18 8.75
N SER A 168 7.22 -1.07 9.14
CA SER A 168 7.46 -2.14 8.17
C SER A 168 6.22 -2.50 7.35
N PHE A 169 5.02 -2.41 7.94
CA PHE A 169 3.75 -2.62 7.22
C PHE A 169 3.49 -1.53 6.16
N ILE A 170 3.76 -0.26 6.49
CA ILE A 170 3.65 0.84 5.54
C ILE A 170 4.65 0.70 4.39
N TRP A 171 5.88 0.28 4.68
CA TRP A 171 6.88 -0.01 3.65
C TRP A 171 6.44 -1.16 2.73
N LEU A 172 5.80 -2.20 3.28
CA LEU A 172 5.22 -3.27 2.48
C LEU A 172 4.13 -2.76 1.51
N ILE A 173 3.29 -1.79 1.93
CA ILE A 173 2.28 -1.15 1.07
C ILE A 173 2.94 -0.33 -0.04
N SER A 174 4.01 0.42 0.25
CA SER A 174 4.71 1.23 -0.77
C SER A 174 5.29 0.37 -1.88
N ILE A 175 5.83 -0.80 -1.54
CA ILE A 175 6.38 -1.72 -2.54
C ILE A 175 5.31 -2.24 -3.50
N ILE A 176 4.09 -2.52 -3.01
CA ILE A 176 2.99 -2.89 -3.90
C ILE A 176 2.67 -1.75 -4.87
N ALA A 177 2.66 -0.50 -4.39
CA ALA A 177 2.42 0.65 -5.25
C ALA A 177 3.48 0.77 -6.35
N ASP A 178 4.76 0.57 -6.01
CA ASP A 178 5.87 0.62 -6.98
C ASP A 178 5.80 -0.54 -7.99
N LEU A 179 5.42 -1.74 -7.56
CA LEU A 179 5.25 -2.90 -8.44
C LEU A 179 4.14 -2.69 -9.47
N ASP A 180 3.03 -2.04 -9.08
CA ASP A 180 1.92 -1.72 -9.97
C ASP A 180 2.40 -0.83 -11.14
N VAL A 181 3.21 0.21 -10.85
CA VAL A 181 3.82 1.09 -11.88
C VAL A 181 4.73 0.31 -12.83
N ASN A 182 5.60 -0.52 -12.25
CA ASN A 182 6.60 -1.24 -13.01
C ASN A 182 5.97 -2.33 -13.89
N SER A 183 4.86 -2.91 -13.44
CA SER A 183 4.11 -3.91 -14.20
C SER A 183 3.51 -3.31 -15.48
N GLY A 184 2.88 -2.13 -15.41
CA GLY A 184 2.21 -1.47 -16.53
C GLY A 184 3.14 -1.07 -17.68
N ARG A 185 4.44 -0.92 -17.43
CA ARG A 185 5.44 -0.61 -18.46
C ARG A 185 5.82 -1.82 -19.32
N LYS A 186 5.77 -3.04 -18.77
CA LYS A 186 6.31 -4.25 -19.42
C LYS A 186 5.25 -5.07 -20.18
N THR A 187 3.97 -4.98 -19.83
CA THR A 187 2.94 -5.96 -20.23
C THR A 187 2.04 -5.56 -21.41
N ARG A 188 2.47 -4.65 -22.31
CA ARG A 188 1.66 -4.26 -23.49
C ARG A 188 1.36 -5.38 -24.52
N LEU A 189 1.83 -6.61 -24.30
CA LEU A 189 1.72 -7.71 -25.27
C LEU A 189 0.92 -8.95 -24.79
N ARG A 190 0.34 -9.00 -23.58
CA ARG A 190 -0.32 -10.24 -23.09
C ARG A 190 -1.57 -10.00 -22.23
N ASP A 191 -2.73 -10.39 -22.74
CA ASP A 191 -4.07 -10.25 -22.09
C ASP A 191 -4.21 -11.02 -20.76
N GLU A 192 -3.39 -12.05 -20.51
CA GLU A 192 -3.42 -12.83 -19.26
C GLU A 192 -2.98 -12.04 -18.02
N SER A 193 -2.37 -10.86 -18.19
CA SER A 193 -1.84 -10.06 -17.07
C SER A 193 -2.92 -9.32 -16.26
N LYS A 194 -4.14 -9.15 -16.79
CA LYS A 194 -5.19 -8.34 -16.15
C LYS A 194 -5.66 -8.92 -14.81
N SER A 195 -5.78 -10.24 -14.72
CA SER A 195 -6.25 -10.90 -13.49
C SER A 195 -5.25 -10.74 -12.32
N GLY A 196 -3.95 -10.69 -12.61
CA GLY A 196 -2.92 -10.46 -11.60
C GLY A 196 -2.96 -9.03 -11.03
N GLU A 197 -3.13 -8.04 -11.92
CA GLU A 197 -3.24 -6.61 -11.56
C GLU A 197 -4.45 -6.37 -10.64
N GLU A 198 -5.62 -6.90 -10.98
CA GLU A 198 -6.84 -6.77 -10.17
C GLU A 198 -6.69 -7.37 -8.76
N ARG A 199 -6.06 -8.55 -8.65
CA ARG A 199 -5.78 -9.20 -7.36
C ARG A 199 -4.82 -8.38 -6.50
N LEU A 200 -3.80 -7.79 -7.12
CA LEU A 200 -2.83 -6.95 -6.42
C LEU A 200 -3.46 -5.64 -5.94
N GLN A 201 -4.26 -4.99 -6.78
CA GLN A 201 -5.01 -3.77 -6.41
C GLN A 201 -6.03 -4.05 -5.29
N SER A 202 -6.76 -5.16 -5.36
CA SER A 202 -7.66 -5.59 -4.28
C SER A 202 -6.91 -5.80 -2.96
N ARG A 203 -5.74 -6.45 -3.02
CA ARG A 203 -4.88 -6.63 -1.84
C ARG A 203 -4.36 -5.30 -1.29
N GLN A 204 -3.92 -4.40 -2.17
CA GLN A 204 -3.47 -3.06 -1.80
C GLN A 204 -4.59 -2.30 -1.08
N HIS A 205 -5.81 -2.32 -1.64
CA HIS A 205 -6.96 -1.68 -1.01
C HIS A 205 -7.24 -2.24 0.39
N THR A 206 -7.19 -3.57 0.58
CA THR A 206 -7.36 -4.19 1.89
C THR A 206 -6.30 -3.71 2.88
N TRP A 207 -5.03 -3.65 2.48
CA TRP A 207 -3.95 -3.19 3.36
C TRP A 207 -3.99 -1.69 3.64
N LEU A 208 -4.38 -0.87 2.66
CA LEU A 208 -4.65 0.56 2.88
C LEU A 208 -5.77 0.77 3.88
N LYS A 209 -6.83 -0.05 3.81
CA LYS A 209 -7.93 -0.02 4.79
C LYS A 209 -7.42 -0.40 6.18
N MET A 210 -6.63 -1.46 6.30
CA MET A 210 -6.01 -1.85 7.58
C MET A 210 -5.09 -0.76 8.14
N ALA A 211 -4.27 -0.13 7.27
CA ALA A 211 -3.42 0.98 7.67
C ALA A 211 -4.26 2.14 8.19
N PHE A 212 -5.31 2.49 7.43
CA PHE A 212 -6.23 3.56 7.79
C PHE A 212 -6.97 3.26 9.10
N GLU A 213 -7.41 2.02 9.34
CA GLU A 213 -8.06 1.58 10.59
C GLU A 213 -7.14 1.66 11.81
N GLN A 214 -5.84 1.37 11.66
CA GLN A 214 -4.87 1.52 12.75
C GLN A 214 -4.54 2.98 13.11
N LEU A 215 -4.70 3.93 12.18
CA LEU A 215 -4.44 5.35 12.45
C LEU A 215 -5.47 5.98 13.36
N THR A 216 -5.35 5.83 14.67
CA THR A 216 -6.24 6.55 15.61
C THR A 216 -5.84 8.02 15.71
N PHE A 217 -6.81 8.94 15.70
CA PHE A 217 -6.52 10.38 15.80
C PHE A 217 -5.92 10.74 17.17
N THR A 218 -6.16 9.91 18.18
CA THR A 218 -5.78 10.14 19.57
C THR A 218 -4.46 9.47 19.98
N ASN A 219 -4.04 8.37 19.33
CA ASN A 219 -2.86 7.60 19.76
C ASN A 219 -1.64 7.71 18.85
N MET A 220 -1.58 8.71 17.96
CA MET A 220 -0.34 8.98 17.24
C MET A 220 0.74 9.34 18.27
N PRO A 221 1.78 8.51 18.47
CA PRO A 221 2.76 8.73 19.51
C PRO A 221 3.41 10.09 19.27
N ARG A 222 3.24 11.04 20.20
CA ARG A 222 3.83 12.38 20.05
C ARG A 222 5.22 12.36 20.66
N GLY A 223 6.23 12.62 19.83
CA GLY A 223 7.61 12.85 20.29
C GLY A 223 8.43 11.60 20.62
N SER A 224 7.98 10.38 20.30
CA SER A 224 8.84 9.19 20.33
C SER A 224 9.64 9.04 19.03
N GLN A 225 10.79 8.36 19.09
CA GLN A 225 11.56 8.00 17.90
C GLN A 225 10.73 7.14 16.93
N GLU A 226 9.92 6.22 17.46
CA GLU A 226 9.00 5.38 16.69
C GLU A 226 8.00 6.22 15.89
N ALA A 227 7.54 7.34 16.45
CA ALA A 227 6.66 8.26 15.75
C ALA A 227 7.32 8.88 14.53
N ALA A 228 8.61 9.22 14.63
CA ALA A 228 9.38 9.78 13.52
C ALA A 228 9.58 8.75 12.41
N GLU A 229 9.96 7.52 12.76
CA GLU A 229 10.14 6.42 11.80
C GLU A 229 8.82 6.10 11.08
N TYR A 230 7.73 6.01 11.82
CA TYR A 230 6.39 5.82 11.28
C TYR A 230 6.01 6.96 10.31
N THR A 231 6.23 8.19 10.73
CA THR A 231 5.87 9.39 9.98
C THR A 231 6.68 9.49 8.69
N ASP A 232 7.97 9.14 8.73
CA ASP A 232 8.84 9.13 7.57
C ASP A 232 8.43 8.00 6.60
N ALA A 233 8.16 6.78 7.09
CA ALA A 233 7.68 5.66 6.27
C ALA A 233 6.34 5.97 5.56
N MET A 234 5.38 6.57 6.27
CA MET A 234 4.10 7.01 5.70
C MET A 234 4.31 8.10 4.65
N GLY A 235 5.21 9.06 4.90
CA GLY A 235 5.56 10.10 3.95
C GLY A 235 6.14 9.52 2.66
N GLU A 236 7.07 8.58 2.76
CA GLU A 236 7.67 7.88 1.60
C GLU A 236 6.64 7.07 0.82
N MET A 237 5.77 6.32 1.51
CA MET A 237 4.68 5.57 0.87
C MET A 237 3.73 6.49 0.11
N LEU A 238 3.33 7.62 0.71
CA LEU A 238 2.46 8.59 0.06
C LEU A 238 3.16 9.28 -1.12
N LEU A 239 4.45 9.60 -1.00
CA LEU A 239 5.24 10.18 -2.08
C LEU A 239 5.34 9.24 -3.28
N SER A 240 5.59 7.95 -3.04
CA SER A 240 5.52 6.90 -4.08
C SER A 240 4.12 6.86 -4.67
N ALA A 241 3.08 6.70 -3.85
CA ALA A 241 1.71 6.56 -4.33
C ALA A 241 1.24 7.77 -5.16
N PHE A 242 1.64 9.00 -4.84
CA PHE A 242 1.26 10.19 -5.59
C PHE A 242 2.30 10.60 -6.66
N ALA A 243 3.31 9.77 -6.94
CA ALA A 243 4.31 10.08 -7.94
C ALA A 243 3.70 10.19 -9.37
N PRO A 244 4.18 11.13 -10.20
CA PRO A 244 3.71 11.32 -11.56
C PRO A 244 4.02 10.08 -12.41
N GLY A 245 3.04 9.66 -13.20
CA GLY A 245 3.15 8.46 -14.02
C GLY A 245 2.56 7.19 -13.40
N HIS A 246 2.05 7.27 -12.17
CA HIS A 246 1.04 6.30 -11.72
C HIS A 246 -0.21 6.45 -12.61
N PRO A 247 -0.64 5.39 -13.31
CA PRO A 247 -1.89 5.47 -14.06
C PRO A 247 -3.04 5.73 -13.09
N HIS A 248 -4.00 6.57 -13.49
CA HIS A 248 -5.29 6.80 -12.78
C HIS A 248 -6.18 5.54 -12.74
N ARG A 249 -5.60 4.34 -12.65
CA ARG A 249 -6.27 3.04 -12.64
C ARG A 249 -6.58 2.53 -11.24
N ARG A 250 -6.36 3.33 -10.20
CA ARG A 250 -6.76 2.95 -8.85
C ARG A 250 -8.28 2.92 -8.77
N SER A 251 -8.80 2.03 -7.94
CA SER A 251 -10.19 2.13 -7.55
C SER A 251 -10.41 3.47 -6.84
N PRO A 252 -11.55 4.14 -7.05
CA PRO A 252 -11.86 5.39 -6.36
C PRO A 252 -11.80 5.23 -4.84
N ASP A 253 -12.12 4.05 -4.32
CA ASP A 253 -12.04 3.73 -2.89
C ASP A 253 -10.59 3.69 -2.37
N ALA A 254 -9.66 3.13 -3.14
CA ALA A 254 -8.24 3.11 -2.76
C ALA A 254 -7.63 4.52 -2.82
N GLU A 255 -8.01 5.32 -3.82
CA GLU A 255 -7.61 6.73 -3.90
C GLU A 255 -8.18 7.55 -2.73
N GLY A 256 -9.45 7.33 -2.38
CA GLY A 256 -10.07 7.92 -1.19
C GLY A 256 -9.32 7.59 0.09
N LEU A 257 -8.97 6.32 0.31
CA LEU A 257 -8.16 5.91 1.46
C LEU A 257 -6.77 6.58 1.48
N LEU A 258 -6.08 6.66 0.34
CA LEU A 258 -4.79 7.35 0.24
C LEU A 258 -4.91 8.84 0.58
N LEU A 259 -5.97 9.51 0.13
CA LEU A 259 -6.24 10.92 0.46
C LEU A 259 -6.59 11.10 1.95
N CYS A 260 -7.32 10.17 2.54
CA CYS A 260 -7.59 10.13 3.98
C CYS A 260 -6.29 9.97 4.78
N LEU A 261 -5.44 9.00 4.41
CA LEU A 261 -4.12 8.78 5.01
C LEU A 261 -3.22 10.01 4.87
N ALA A 262 -3.17 10.61 3.68
CA ALA A 262 -2.40 11.83 3.42
C ALA A 262 -2.86 13.01 4.29
N THR A 263 -4.17 13.17 4.44
CA THR A 263 -4.75 14.22 5.28
C THR A 263 -4.38 14.01 6.75
N CYS A 264 -4.55 12.79 7.27
CA CYS A 264 -4.13 12.44 8.64
C CYS A 264 -2.62 12.67 8.85
N TRP A 265 -1.80 12.28 7.88
CA TRP A 265 -0.36 12.48 7.92
C TRP A 265 -0.01 13.98 7.94
N LEU A 266 -0.63 14.81 7.10
CA LEU A 266 -0.42 16.26 7.11
C LEU A 266 -0.77 16.89 8.47
N VAL A 267 -1.84 16.45 9.12
CA VAL A 267 -2.19 16.95 10.47
C VAL A 267 -1.09 16.60 11.47
N SER A 268 -0.57 15.37 11.42
CA SER A 268 0.51 14.94 12.32
C SER A 268 1.82 15.70 12.12
N GLN A 269 2.08 16.24 10.92
CA GLN A 269 3.30 16.98 10.59
C GLN A 269 3.32 18.42 11.06
N SER A 270 2.16 19.00 11.37
CA SER A 270 1.98 20.43 11.67
C SER A 270 2.88 20.98 12.78
N HIS A 271 3.50 20.13 13.60
CA HIS A 271 4.33 20.52 14.74
C HIS A 271 5.84 20.40 14.53
N HIS A 272 6.35 19.66 13.54
CA HIS A 272 7.76 19.22 13.58
C HIS A 272 8.55 19.31 12.28
N ARG A 273 7.93 19.29 11.09
CA ARG A 273 8.65 19.39 9.80
C ARG A 273 7.79 20.08 8.76
N LEU A 274 8.41 20.84 7.86
CA LEU A 274 7.71 21.32 6.66
C LEU A 274 7.34 20.09 5.82
N PRO A 275 6.06 19.90 5.44
CA PRO A 275 5.67 18.80 4.58
C PRO A 275 6.47 18.83 3.28
N SER A 276 6.73 17.66 2.70
CA SER A 276 7.33 17.59 1.37
C SER A 276 6.49 18.41 0.39
N THR A 277 7.05 19.52 -0.10
CA THR A 277 6.39 20.42 -1.05
C THR A 277 5.93 19.66 -2.29
N TYR A 278 6.62 18.57 -2.62
CA TYR A 278 6.28 17.66 -3.71
C TYR A 278 4.97 16.91 -3.48
N LEU A 279 4.75 16.37 -2.27
CA LEU A 279 3.49 15.67 -1.95
C LEU A 279 2.32 16.65 -2.02
N ILE A 280 2.46 17.85 -1.44
CA ILE A 280 1.43 18.90 -1.51
C ILE A 280 1.13 19.25 -2.96
N GLN A 281 2.17 19.42 -3.80
CA GLN A 281 1.98 19.71 -5.22
C GLN A 281 1.20 18.61 -5.94
N ASN A 282 1.50 17.33 -5.66
CA ASN A 282 0.76 16.23 -6.28
C ASN A 282 -0.68 16.15 -5.78
N LEU A 283 -0.91 16.31 -4.46
CA LEU A 283 -2.25 16.36 -3.87
C LEU A 283 -3.09 17.51 -4.44
N ALA A 284 -2.48 18.65 -4.75
CA ALA A 284 -3.17 19.79 -5.36
C ALA A 284 -3.67 19.51 -6.78
N THR A 285 -3.14 18.49 -7.47
CA THR A 285 -3.60 18.08 -8.81
C THR A 285 -4.77 17.10 -8.77
N VAL A 286 -5.06 16.53 -7.60
CA VAL A 286 -6.14 15.56 -7.45
C VAL A 286 -7.49 16.27 -7.46
N GLN A 287 -8.44 15.73 -8.22
CA GLN A 287 -9.83 16.19 -8.24
C GLN A 287 -10.67 15.27 -7.35
N PRO A 288 -10.89 15.62 -6.07
CA PRO A 288 -11.66 14.77 -5.17
C PRO A 288 -13.14 14.74 -5.58
N GLN A 289 -13.79 13.64 -5.22
CA GLN A 289 -15.25 13.49 -5.29
C GLN A 289 -15.87 13.86 -3.93
N ALA A 290 -17.16 14.17 -3.90
CA ALA A 290 -17.87 14.48 -2.65
C ALA A 290 -17.88 13.33 -1.61
N CYS A 291 -17.52 12.11 -2.01
CA CYS A 291 -17.40 10.95 -1.11
C CYS A 291 -15.96 10.51 -0.83
N THR A 292 -14.96 11.24 -1.32
CA THR A 292 -13.54 10.89 -1.17
C THR A 292 -13.13 10.66 0.28
N PHE A 293 -13.69 11.44 1.21
CA PHE A 293 -13.38 11.37 2.64
C PHE A 293 -14.33 10.49 3.46
N SER A 294 -15.16 9.65 2.84
CA SER A 294 -16.21 8.89 3.54
C SER A 294 -15.66 8.04 4.68
N ALA A 295 -14.57 7.29 4.43
CA ALA A 295 -13.91 6.48 5.46
C ALA A 295 -13.34 7.35 6.61
N LEU A 296 -12.85 8.56 6.30
CA LEU A 296 -12.35 9.51 7.30
C LEU A 296 -13.48 10.00 8.21
N ILE A 297 -14.60 10.41 7.63
CA ILE A 297 -15.74 10.91 8.39
C ILE A 297 -16.33 9.80 9.26
N GLU A 298 -16.52 8.59 8.72
CA GLU A 298 -16.99 7.44 9.49
C GLU A 298 -16.07 7.15 10.69
N LYS A 299 -14.76 7.25 10.49
CA LYS A 299 -13.78 7.07 11.55
C LYS A 299 -13.83 8.18 12.61
N VAL A 300 -13.93 9.45 12.20
CA VAL A 300 -14.08 10.58 13.14
C VAL A 300 -15.35 10.41 13.99
N LEU A 301 -16.46 9.99 13.36
CA LEU A 301 -17.73 9.76 14.05
C LEU A 301 -17.63 8.61 15.07
N SER A 302 -16.96 7.50 14.71
CA SER A 302 -16.81 6.34 15.57
C SER A 302 -15.87 6.59 16.75
N GLU A 303 -14.70 7.19 16.51
CA GLU A 303 -13.72 7.50 17.57
C GLU A 303 -14.21 8.58 18.54
N SER A 304 -15.05 9.51 18.09
CA SER A 304 -15.62 10.55 18.94
C SER A 304 -16.77 10.06 19.84
N ALA A 305 -17.13 8.77 19.77
CA ALA A 305 -18.33 8.21 20.43
C ALA A 305 -19.60 9.03 20.15
N GLY A 306 -19.69 9.60 18.94
CA GLY A 306 -20.78 10.47 18.51
C GLY A 306 -20.83 11.85 19.19
N ARG A 307 -19.83 12.29 19.97
CA ARG A 307 -19.84 13.61 20.62
C ARG A 307 -19.56 14.72 19.61
N LEU A 308 -20.52 15.63 19.41
CA LEU A 308 -20.43 16.67 18.37
C LEU A 308 -19.23 17.61 18.53
N HIS A 309 -18.89 17.98 19.77
CA HIS A 309 -17.76 18.87 20.04
C HIS A 309 -16.43 18.27 19.52
N THR A 310 -16.15 17.02 19.87
CA THR A 310 -14.92 16.31 19.45
C THR A 310 -14.87 16.11 17.94
N ILE A 311 -16.02 15.80 17.32
CA ILE A 311 -16.14 15.72 15.86
C ILE A 311 -15.78 17.07 15.24
N GLN A 312 -16.38 18.16 15.72
CA GLN A 312 -16.16 19.50 15.19
C GLN A 312 -14.70 19.93 15.34
N GLU A 313 -14.08 19.75 16.50
CA GLU A 313 -12.67 20.09 16.73
C GLU A 313 -11.73 19.32 15.79
N THR A 314 -11.98 18.02 15.60
CA THR A 314 -11.18 17.18 14.72
C THR A 314 -11.33 17.61 13.27
N MET A 315 -12.57 17.87 12.82
CA MET A 315 -12.86 18.34 11.47
C MET A 315 -12.25 19.71 11.18
N GLU A 316 -12.34 20.64 12.12
CA GLU A 316 -11.73 21.97 12.00
C GLU A 316 -10.21 21.90 11.93
N SER A 317 -9.58 20.99 12.69
CA SER A 317 -8.14 20.74 12.62
C SER A 317 -7.70 20.18 11.25
N LEU A 318 -8.45 19.20 10.72
CA LEU A 318 -8.22 18.63 9.39
C LEU A 318 -8.34 19.71 8.30
N ALA A 319 -9.44 20.47 8.32
CA ALA A 319 -9.69 21.54 7.35
C ALA A 319 -8.66 22.68 7.45
N ALA A 320 -8.29 23.09 8.67
CA ALA A 320 -7.27 24.11 8.87
C ALA A 320 -5.91 23.68 8.31
N THR A 321 -5.57 22.39 8.44
CA THR A 321 -4.34 21.83 7.88
C THR A 321 -4.36 21.81 6.35
N LEU A 322 -5.45 21.33 5.74
CA LEU A 322 -5.63 21.36 4.29
C LEU A 322 -5.55 22.79 3.74
N ARG A 323 -6.19 23.74 4.42
CA ARG A 323 -6.15 25.16 4.07
C ARG A 323 -4.75 25.75 4.18
N ALA A 324 -4.02 25.44 5.26
CA ALA A 324 -2.64 25.89 5.43
C ALA A 324 -1.70 25.33 4.35
N ALA A 325 -1.97 24.12 3.86
CA ALA A 325 -1.27 23.50 2.75
C ALA A 325 -1.73 23.99 1.36
N GLY A 326 -2.75 24.86 1.28
CA GLY A 326 -3.32 25.33 0.01
C GLY A 326 -4.13 24.29 -0.76
N LEU A 327 -4.56 23.20 -0.10
CA LEU A 327 -5.30 22.08 -0.69
C LEU A 327 -6.83 22.33 -0.64
N LEU A 328 -7.27 23.43 -1.26
CA LEU A 328 -8.65 23.92 -1.13
C LEU A 328 -9.71 22.96 -1.70
N HIS A 329 -9.44 22.26 -2.81
CA HIS A 329 -10.36 21.26 -3.34
C HIS A 329 -10.60 20.09 -2.36
N LEU A 330 -9.54 19.66 -1.66
CA LEU A 330 -9.66 18.62 -0.64
C LEU A 330 -10.41 19.15 0.59
N GLU A 331 -10.23 20.42 0.97
CA GLU A 331 -11.01 21.06 2.04
C GLU A 331 -12.51 21.07 1.71
N VAL A 332 -12.89 21.44 0.49
CA VAL A 332 -14.30 21.44 0.04
C VAL A 332 -14.88 20.02 0.12
N SER A 333 -14.21 19.05 -0.51
CA SER A 333 -14.66 17.65 -0.49
C SER A 333 -14.77 17.08 0.93
N LEU A 334 -13.89 17.47 1.86
CA LEU A 334 -13.96 17.09 3.26
C LEU A 334 -15.25 17.58 3.91
N TRP A 335 -15.61 18.86 3.72
CA TRP A 335 -16.82 19.45 4.30
C TRP A 335 -18.10 18.92 3.65
N GLU A 336 -18.13 18.78 2.32
CA GLU A 336 -19.25 18.16 1.60
C GLU A 336 -19.51 16.73 2.10
N CYS A 337 -18.44 15.95 2.25
CA CYS A 337 -18.52 14.59 2.75
C CYS A 337 -19.07 14.56 4.18
N ALA A 338 -18.56 15.44 5.05
CA ALA A 338 -19.03 15.57 6.43
C ALA A 338 -20.53 15.92 6.51
N LEU A 339 -20.97 16.92 5.75
CA LEU A 339 -22.39 17.31 5.66
C LEU A 339 -23.25 16.13 5.22
N ARG A 340 -22.87 15.46 4.13
CA ARG A 340 -23.58 14.29 3.60
C ARG A 340 -23.72 13.18 4.65
N HIS A 341 -22.65 12.86 5.39
CA HIS A 341 -22.71 11.83 6.43
C HIS A 341 -23.64 12.23 7.58
N ILE A 342 -23.68 13.49 7.99
CA ILE A 342 -24.54 13.96 9.09
C ILE A 342 -26.02 14.04 8.68
N GLU A 343 -26.30 14.13 7.38
CA GLU A 343 -27.65 14.05 6.81
C GLU A 343 -28.14 12.60 6.65
N LEU A 344 -27.26 11.60 6.72
CA LEU A 344 -27.67 10.20 6.66
C LEU A 344 -28.44 9.81 7.93
N PRO A 345 -29.64 9.18 7.82
CA PRO A 345 -30.45 8.80 8.97
C PRO A 345 -29.75 7.85 9.95
N THR A 346 -28.81 7.04 9.48
CA THR A 346 -28.02 6.12 10.31
C THR A 346 -27.11 6.89 11.27
N HIS A 347 -26.36 7.88 10.77
CA HIS A 347 -25.47 8.70 11.58
C HIS A 347 -26.23 9.70 12.46
N GLU A 348 -27.35 10.26 11.97
CA GLU A 348 -28.19 11.13 12.79
C GLU A 348 -28.69 10.41 14.05
N ARG A 349 -29.07 9.13 13.94
CA ARG A 349 -29.45 8.29 15.10
C ARG A 349 -28.28 8.07 16.07
N THR A 350 -27.09 7.77 15.55
CA THR A 350 -25.89 7.60 16.38
C THR A 350 -25.53 8.90 17.11
N LEU A 351 -25.64 10.04 16.45
CA LEU A 351 -25.41 11.36 17.06
C LEU A 351 -26.47 11.70 18.10
N ALA A 352 -27.75 11.37 17.84
CA ALA A 352 -28.85 11.63 18.77
C ALA A 352 -28.74 10.81 20.08
N ALA A 353 -27.92 9.75 20.12
CA ALA A 353 -27.64 9.02 21.35
C ALA A 353 -26.80 9.83 22.35
N SER A 354 -25.98 10.76 21.85
CA SER A 354 -25.01 11.52 22.67
C SER A 354 -25.28 13.03 22.68
N ASN A 355 -26.20 13.54 21.85
CA ASN A 355 -26.44 14.98 21.67
C ASN A 355 -27.93 15.28 21.50
N SER A 356 -28.34 16.53 21.74
CA SER A 356 -29.72 16.93 21.47
C SER A 356 -29.96 17.10 19.96
N ILE A 357 -31.20 16.89 19.52
CA ILE A 357 -31.61 17.12 18.12
C ILE A 357 -31.33 18.58 17.72
N ALA A 358 -31.54 19.52 18.65
CA ALA A 358 -31.27 20.94 18.41
C ALA A 358 -29.78 21.20 18.11
N ASP A 359 -28.87 20.53 18.82
CA ASP A 359 -27.43 20.64 18.59
C ASP A 359 -27.04 20.06 17.22
N ILE A 360 -27.61 18.91 16.85
CA ILE A 360 -27.38 18.29 15.54
C ILE A 360 -27.85 19.23 14.41
N GLN A 361 -29.04 19.82 14.54
CA GLN A 361 -29.57 20.78 13.56
C GLN A 361 -28.78 22.09 13.53
N SER A 362 -28.26 22.54 14.68
CA SER A 362 -27.35 23.69 14.74
C SER A 362 -26.03 23.39 14.01
N TYR A 363 -25.47 22.20 14.24
CA TYR A 363 -24.24 21.76 13.58
C TYR A 363 -24.42 21.55 12.08
N ARG A 364 -25.55 20.99 11.63
CA ARG A 364 -25.89 20.87 10.20
C ARG A 364 -25.91 22.24 9.51
N ARG A 365 -26.59 23.23 10.10
CA ARG A 365 -26.60 24.61 9.57
C ARG A 365 -25.20 25.23 9.52
N ARG A 366 -24.37 24.96 10.52
CA ARG A 366 -22.97 25.41 10.53
C ARG A 366 -22.16 24.75 9.42
N LEU A 367 -22.34 23.44 9.17
CA LEU A 367 -21.65 22.73 8.11
C LEU A 367 -21.99 23.26 6.72
N ILE A 368 -23.26 23.62 6.48
CA ILE A 368 -23.66 24.29 5.23
C ILE A 368 -22.84 25.57 5.03
N GLY A 369 -22.78 26.43 6.05
CA GLY A 369 -21.95 27.65 5.97
C GLY A 369 -20.45 27.36 5.79
N LEU A 370 -19.92 26.28 6.39
CA LEU A 370 -18.52 25.88 6.21
C LEU A 370 -18.24 25.35 4.79
N VAL A 371 -19.20 24.65 4.17
CA VAL A 371 -19.13 24.24 2.77
C VAL A 371 -19.14 25.46 1.87
N ASP A 372 -20.11 26.36 2.02
CA ASP A 372 -20.21 27.60 1.24
C ASP A 372 -18.91 28.44 1.34
N ASP A 373 -18.39 28.60 2.56
CA ASP A 373 -17.14 29.31 2.83
C ASP A 373 -15.91 28.63 2.16
N ALA A 374 -15.87 27.30 2.16
CA ALA A 374 -14.79 26.54 1.52
C ALA A 374 -14.87 26.62 0.00
N GLU A 375 -16.07 26.54 -0.56
CA GLU A 375 -16.32 26.69 -1.98
C GLU A 375 -15.98 28.10 -2.46
N ASP A 376 -16.34 29.15 -1.73
CA ASP A 376 -15.97 30.53 -2.07
C ASP A 376 -14.43 30.72 -2.09
N ARG A 377 -13.72 30.14 -1.11
CA ARG A 377 -12.24 30.15 -1.13
C ARG A 377 -11.67 29.43 -2.35
N CYS A 378 -12.28 28.32 -2.75
CA CYS A 378 -11.78 27.44 -3.80
C CYS A 378 -12.12 27.96 -5.21
N TYR A 379 -13.36 28.40 -5.43
CA TYR A 379 -13.93 28.74 -6.73
C TYR A 379 -14.23 30.24 -6.89
N GLY A 380 -14.49 30.96 -5.78
CA GLY A 380 -14.95 32.34 -5.79
C GLY A 380 -13.87 33.40 -6.02
N ARG A 381 -12.58 33.06 -5.87
CA ARG A 381 -11.50 34.01 -6.15
C ARG A 381 -11.19 34.05 -7.66
N PRO A 382 -11.47 35.16 -8.37
CA PRO A 382 -11.02 35.31 -9.74
C PRO A 382 -9.49 35.29 -9.75
N VAL A 383 -8.91 34.36 -10.50
CA VAL A 383 -7.45 34.23 -10.67
C VAL A 383 -6.95 35.39 -11.53
N ILE A 384 -6.94 36.60 -10.98
CA ILE A 384 -6.64 37.82 -11.75
C ILE A 384 -5.16 37.89 -12.15
N ASN A 385 -4.26 37.16 -11.48
CA ASN A 385 -2.81 37.34 -11.66
C ASN A 385 -1.97 36.05 -11.69
N SER A 386 -2.51 34.86 -11.95
CA SER A 386 -1.65 33.66 -12.05
C SER A 386 -1.02 33.57 -13.44
N PRO A 387 0.28 33.92 -13.61
CA PRO A 387 0.91 33.87 -14.90
C PRO A 387 1.29 32.42 -15.18
N ARG A 388 0.79 31.87 -16.29
CA ARG A 388 1.43 30.74 -17.02
C ARG A 388 1.14 29.29 -16.59
N SER A 389 0.17 28.96 -15.76
CA SER A 389 -0.28 27.55 -15.72
C SER A 389 -1.24 27.30 -16.89
N GLY A 390 -0.70 26.81 -18.01
CA GLY A 390 -1.42 26.53 -19.27
C GLY A 390 -2.43 25.38 -19.20
N LEU A 391 -2.84 24.96 -18.00
CA LEU A 391 -4.00 24.13 -17.79
C LEU A 391 -5.18 25.09 -17.66
N SER A 392 -6.04 25.08 -18.67
CA SER A 392 -7.31 25.80 -18.73
C SER A 392 -8.20 25.41 -17.54
N SER A 393 -7.91 25.98 -16.37
CA SER A 393 -8.83 26.03 -15.25
C SER A 393 -10.02 26.83 -15.76
N GLY A 394 -11.08 26.12 -16.16
CA GLY A 394 -12.32 26.75 -16.56
C GLY A 394 -12.71 27.77 -15.49
N ALA A 395 -13.07 28.97 -15.91
CA ALA A 395 -13.62 29.94 -14.97
C ALA A 395 -14.85 29.30 -14.32
N TRP A 396 -14.98 29.39 -13.00
CA TRP A 396 -16.19 28.97 -12.30
C TRP A 396 -17.07 30.19 -12.08
N GLU A 397 -18.38 30.03 -12.21
CA GLU A 397 -19.34 31.07 -11.85
C GLU A 397 -20.40 30.50 -10.91
N TRP A 398 -20.76 31.28 -9.88
CA TRP A 398 -21.87 30.94 -9.00
C TRP A 398 -23.17 31.08 -9.78
N GLU A 399 -23.97 30.02 -9.85
CA GLU A 399 -25.27 30.02 -10.50
C GLU A 399 -26.37 30.17 -9.44
N PRO A 400 -26.95 31.37 -9.23
CA PRO A 400 -27.89 31.61 -8.15
C PRO A 400 -29.15 30.74 -8.21
N PHE A 401 -29.53 30.28 -9.41
CA PHE A 401 -30.72 29.44 -9.58
C PHE A 401 -30.52 28.00 -9.10
N VAL A 402 -29.30 27.46 -9.23
CA VAL A 402 -28.97 26.12 -8.75
C VAL A 402 -28.41 26.18 -7.32
N GLY A 403 -27.84 27.33 -6.94
CA GLY A 403 -27.15 27.48 -5.66
C GLY A 403 -25.86 26.67 -5.61
N CYS A 404 -25.14 26.60 -6.72
CA CYS A 404 -23.85 25.92 -6.80
C CYS A 404 -22.89 26.61 -7.77
N TRP A 405 -21.61 26.29 -7.66
CA TRP A 405 -20.59 26.67 -8.63
C TRP A 405 -20.69 25.79 -9.87
N ILE A 406 -20.83 26.41 -11.06
CA ILE A 406 -20.81 25.71 -12.33
C ILE A 406 -19.58 26.11 -13.15
N PRO A 407 -18.99 25.17 -13.94
CA PRO A 407 -17.98 25.54 -14.91
C PRO A 407 -18.61 26.52 -15.89
N LYS A 408 -18.01 27.70 -16.05
CA LYS A 408 -18.42 28.69 -17.03
C LYS A 408 -18.33 28.03 -18.39
N THR A 409 -19.48 27.69 -18.93
CA THR A 409 -19.56 27.09 -20.26
C THR A 409 -19.14 28.21 -21.20
N GLU A 410 -17.94 28.13 -21.77
CA GLU A 410 -17.53 29.09 -22.80
C GLU A 410 -18.61 29.03 -23.88
N ALA A 411 -19.47 30.06 -23.90
CA ALA A 411 -20.59 30.11 -24.82
C ALA A 411 -20.00 29.84 -26.21
N PRO A 412 -20.41 28.75 -26.89
CA PRO A 412 -19.69 28.20 -28.03
C PRO A 412 -19.47 29.35 -28.99
N ALA A 413 -18.20 29.79 -29.09
CA ALA A 413 -17.82 31.10 -29.61
C ALA A 413 -18.67 31.38 -30.83
N SER A 414 -19.68 32.23 -30.65
CA SER A 414 -20.88 32.27 -31.49
C SER A 414 -20.44 32.03 -32.92
N VAL A 415 -20.74 30.85 -33.47
CA VAL A 415 -20.24 30.44 -34.78
C VAL A 415 -20.58 31.59 -35.70
N ARG A 416 -19.58 32.41 -36.03
CA ARG A 416 -19.77 33.61 -36.85
C ARG A 416 -20.43 33.04 -38.09
N LYS A 417 -21.72 33.33 -38.27
CA LYS A 417 -22.52 32.90 -39.42
C LYS A 417 -21.66 33.21 -40.64
N LYS A 418 -20.99 32.20 -41.17
CA LYS A 418 -20.17 32.31 -42.37
C LYS A 418 -21.19 32.61 -43.45
N ARG A 419 -21.29 33.89 -43.79
CA ARG A 419 -22.22 34.44 -44.77
C ARG A 419 -22.12 33.53 -45.99
N ARG A 420 -23.21 32.81 -46.29
CA ARG A 420 -23.34 32.01 -47.52
C ARG A 420 -23.04 32.95 -48.68
N LEU A 421 -21.88 32.81 -49.30
CA LEU A 421 -21.68 33.29 -50.65
C LEU A 421 -22.48 32.32 -51.53
N GLU A 422 -23.55 32.84 -52.11
CA GLU A 422 -24.26 32.17 -53.19
C GLU A 422 -23.27 31.93 -54.34
N HIS A 423 -23.13 30.68 -54.76
CA HIS A 423 -22.67 30.39 -56.11
C HIS A 423 -23.71 29.55 -56.85
N PRO A 424 -23.97 29.88 -58.13
CA PRO A 424 -25.09 29.37 -58.86
C PRO A 424 -24.83 27.94 -59.35
N ARG A 425 -25.95 27.22 -59.43
CA ARG A 425 -26.12 25.91 -60.05
C ARG A 425 -25.44 25.86 -61.41
N LEU A 426 -24.83 24.73 -61.74
CA LEU A 426 -25.16 23.97 -62.95
C LEU A 426 -24.49 22.58 -62.96
N SER A 427 -25.23 21.65 -63.54
CA SER A 427 -24.82 20.38 -64.14
C SER A 427 -24.81 19.08 -63.33
N SER A 428 -25.98 18.42 -63.34
CA SER A 428 -26.24 17.17 -64.07
C SER A 428 -25.44 15.89 -63.79
N ARG A 429 -26.22 14.81 -63.54
CA ARG A 429 -25.98 13.37 -63.83
C ARG A 429 -24.97 12.67 -62.88
N THR A 430 -25.16 11.46 -62.38
CA THR A 430 -25.93 10.30 -62.87
C THR A 430 -26.30 9.39 -61.70
N ILE A 431 -27.47 8.78 -61.80
CA ILE A 431 -28.00 7.68 -61.00
C ILE A 431 -27.15 6.41 -61.20
N ARG A 432 -26.78 5.72 -60.11
CA ARG A 432 -26.63 4.25 -60.09
C ARG A 432 -27.04 3.69 -58.72
N PRO A 433 -27.95 2.70 -58.66
CA PRO A 433 -28.27 1.98 -57.44
C PRO A 433 -27.34 0.78 -57.28
N SER A 434 -26.69 0.64 -56.12
CA SER A 434 -26.01 -0.62 -55.77
C SER A 434 -26.75 -1.33 -54.65
N ARG A 435 -27.12 -2.57 -54.96
CA ARG A 435 -27.91 -3.50 -54.17
C ARG A 435 -27.02 -4.21 -53.14
N ARG A 436 -27.61 -4.35 -51.94
CA ARG A 436 -27.72 -5.56 -51.09
C ARG A 436 -26.55 -5.99 -50.17
N PRO A 437 -26.92 -6.67 -49.05
CA PRO A 437 -26.06 -6.98 -47.92
C PRO A 437 -25.44 -8.39 -48.02
N SER A 438 -24.25 -8.55 -47.44
CA SER A 438 -23.57 -9.83 -47.29
C SER A 438 -23.85 -10.41 -45.91
N LEU A 439 -24.84 -11.30 -45.83
CA LEU A 439 -24.94 -12.33 -44.79
C LEU A 439 -23.84 -13.36 -45.06
N VAL A 440 -22.87 -13.48 -44.16
CA VAL A 440 -21.93 -14.60 -44.14
C VAL A 440 -22.52 -15.67 -43.23
N ILE A 441 -23.06 -16.70 -43.89
CA ILE A 441 -23.40 -18.00 -43.30
C ILE A 441 -22.11 -18.82 -43.31
N THR A 442 -21.60 -19.19 -42.13
CA THR A 442 -20.54 -20.18 -41.98
C THR A 442 -21.13 -21.60 -42.02
N PRO A 443 -20.49 -22.55 -42.74
CA PRO A 443 -20.99 -23.90 -42.89
C PRO A 443 -20.67 -24.78 -41.69
N GLU A 444 -21.65 -25.62 -41.35
CA GLU A 444 -21.52 -26.79 -40.50
C GLU A 444 -20.50 -27.78 -41.09
N THR A 445 -19.66 -28.34 -40.24
CA THR A 445 -18.97 -29.61 -40.51
C THR A 445 -19.15 -30.54 -39.29
N PRO A 446 -19.44 -31.84 -39.50
CA PRO A 446 -19.81 -32.78 -38.45
C PRO A 446 -18.62 -33.59 -37.90
N ALA A 447 -18.90 -34.35 -36.83
CA ALA A 447 -18.07 -35.31 -36.07
C ALA A 447 -17.19 -34.65 -34.98
N THR A 448 -17.14 -35.12 -33.72
CA THR A 448 -17.13 -36.52 -33.29
C THR A 448 -17.59 -36.62 -31.82
N ARG A 449 -18.40 -37.64 -31.51
CA ARG A 449 -18.73 -38.09 -30.15
C ARG A 449 -17.45 -38.45 -29.39
N VAL A 450 -17.20 -37.83 -28.25
CA VAL A 450 -16.50 -38.46 -27.12
C VAL A 450 -17.29 -38.16 -25.85
N SER A 451 -17.79 -39.25 -25.26
CA SER A 451 -18.44 -39.33 -23.97
C SER A 451 -17.40 -39.22 -22.87
N CYS A 452 -17.54 -38.24 -21.96
CA CYS A 452 -16.93 -38.31 -20.63
C CYS A 452 -17.91 -37.81 -19.56
N GLY A 453 -18.39 -38.78 -18.78
CA GLY A 453 -18.72 -38.74 -17.36
C GLY A 453 -19.11 -37.41 -16.72
N ARG A 454 -20.40 -37.29 -16.41
CA ARG A 454 -20.87 -36.55 -15.25
C ARG A 454 -20.22 -37.10 -13.98
N SER A 455 -19.61 -36.24 -13.18
CA SER A 455 -19.56 -36.41 -11.73
C SER A 455 -19.94 -35.07 -11.13
N LEU A 456 -21.12 -35.08 -10.52
CA LEU A 456 -21.64 -34.04 -9.65
C LEU A 456 -20.88 -34.14 -8.33
N GLU A 457 -20.03 -33.17 -8.03
CA GLU A 457 -19.63 -32.90 -6.66
C GLU A 457 -19.91 -31.43 -6.35
N CYS A 458 -20.93 -31.24 -5.53
CA CYS A 458 -21.28 -29.98 -4.90
C CYS A 458 -20.09 -29.54 -4.02
N SER A 459 -19.44 -28.44 -4.38
CA SER A 459 -18.54 -27.73 -3.47
C SER A 459 -19.37 -26.73 -2.64
N PRO A 460 -19.31 -26.77 -1.30
CA PRO A 460 -19.90 -25.73 -0.46
C PRO A 460 -19.03 -24.47 -0.51
N VAL A 461 -19.70 -23.33 -0.63
CA VAL A 461 -19.13 -22.00 -0.43
C VAL A 461 -18.89 -21.83 1.07
N GLU A 462 -17.65 -22.04 1.52
CA GLU A 462 -17.24 -21.67 2.88
C GLU A 462 -16.94 -20.18 2.93
N ASN A 463 -17.97 -19.39 3.26
CA ASN A 463 -17.79 -18.10 3.92
C ASN A 463 -17.51 -18.38 5.40
N GLY A 464 -16.24 -18.45 5.77
CA GLY A 464 -15.78 -18.55 7.16
C GLY A 464 -15.18 -17.22 7.61
N ASP A 465 -16.02 -16.35 8.19
CA ASP A 465 -15.61 -15.24 9.05
C ASP A 465 -15.13 -15.80 10.39
N ASP A 466 -13.89 -16.31 10.45
CA ASP A 466 -13.21 -16.57 11.71
C ASP A 466 -12.46 -15.31 12.16
N LEU A 467 -13.22 -14.36 12.70
CA LEU A 467 -12.71 -13.32 13.59
C LEU A 467 -12.34 -13.97 14.93
N LEU A 468 -11.13 -14.50 15.01
CA LEU A 468 -10.51 -14.86 16.29
C LEU A 468 -10.29 -13.57 17.08
N CYS A 469 -11.16 -13.34 18.07
CA CYS A 469 -10.92 -12.41 19.18
C CYS A 469 -9.59 -12.77 19.86
N LEU A 470 -8.54 -12.00 19.57
CA LEU A 470 -7.41 -11.84 20.48
C LEU A 470 -7.93 -11.09 21.71
N GLN A 471 -8.39 -11.83 22.72
CA GLN A 471 -8.65 -11.28 24.04
C GLN A 471 -7.30 -10.94 24.68
N ASP A 472 -7.10 -9.64 24.88
CA ASP A 472 -6.13 -9.04 25.78
C ASP A 472 -6.19 -9.73 27.16
N THR A 473 -5.16 -10.51 27.47
CA THR A 473 -4.86 -10.90 28.86
C THR A 473 -3.87 -9.88 29.41
N ARG A 474 -4.41 -8.72 29.81
CA ARG A 474 -3.73 -7.75 30.66
C ARG A 474 -4.20 -7.91 32.10
N ASP A 475 -3.27 -8.39 32.92
CA ASP A 475 -3.08 -8.14 34.36
C ASP A 475 -4.26 -8.30 35.33
N SER A 476 -4.16 -9.34 36.16
CA SER A 476 -4.61 -9.27 37.56
C SER A 476 -3.66 -10.08 38.44
N TYR A 477 -2.55 -9.46 38.83
CA TYR A 477 -1.82 -9.81 40.05
C TYR A 477 -1.98 -8.65 41.03
N CYS A 478 -2.97 -8.78 41.91
CA CYS A 478 -3.10 -8.03 43.14
C CYS A 478 -3.36 -9.01 44.29
N ASN A 479 -2.32 -9.21 45.10
CA ASN A 479 -2.28 -9.30 46.56
C ASN A 479 -3.23 -10.21 47.38
N GLU A 480 -2.57 -10.83 48.38
CA GLU A 480 -3.03 -11.16 49.74
C GLU A 480 -3.91 -12.42 49.96
N ARG A 481 -3.28 -13.56 50.32
CA ARG A 481 -3.01 -14.00 51.70
C ARG A 481 -2.36 -15.40 51.73
#